data_AF-A0A7C7QIE8-F1
#
_entry.id   AF-A0A7C7QIE8-F1
#
_cell.length_a   1.000
_cell.length_b   1.000
_cell.length_c   1.000
_cell.angle_alpha   90.00
_cell.angle_beta   90.00
_cell.angle_gamma   90.00
#
_symmetry.space_group_name_H-M   'P 1'
#
loop_
_entity.id
_entity.type
_entity.pdbx_description
1 polymer ?
#
loop_
_entity_poly.entity_id
_entity_poly.type
_entity_poly.pdbx_seq_one_letter_code
_entity_poly.pdbx_strand_id
1 'polypeptide(L)' 'MKDRFESPVYPFTAIVGQEDMKTALILNVINPRIGGVLIRGERGTAKSTVVRALARLLPPIQ' A
#
# COMPACT_ATOMS: atom_id res chain seq x y z
N MET A 1 14.85 -21.56 -3.85
CA MET A 1 14.01 -21.94 -2.69
C MET A 1 14.06 -20.82 -1.65
N LYS A 2 13.34 -19.71 -1.88
CA LYS A 2 13.41 -18.52 -1.01
C LYS A 2 12.03 -17.85 -0.92
N ASP A 3 11.03 -18.56 -0.40
CA ASP A 3 9.67 -18.03 -0.15
C ASP A 3 9.00 -18.78 1.01
N ARG A 4 9.72 -19.05 2.09
CA ARG A 4 9.10 -19.53 3.33
C ARG A 4 9.38 -18.48 4.40
N PHE A 5 8.30 -17.94 4.96
CA PHE A 5 8.23 -16.98 6.08
C PHE A 5 8.21 -15.47 5.78
N GLU A 6 7.57 -15.02 4.68
CA GLU A 6 6.94 -13.70 4.70
C GLU A 6 5.49 -13.86 5.18
N SER A 7 5.11 -13.20 6.27
CA SER A 7 3.72 -13.12 6.71
C SER A 7 2.84 -12.69 5.53
N PRO A 8 1.73 -13.38 5.25
CA PRO A 8 0.92 -13.08 4.07
C PRO A 8 0.39 -11.65 4.16
N VAL A 9 0.83 -10.80 3.23
CA VAL A 9 0.30 -9.45 3.05
C VAL A 9 -1.00 -9.59 2.24
N TYR A 10 -2.07 -8.94 2.71
CA TYR A 10 -3.35 -8.98 2.00
C TYR A 10 -3.21 -8.31 0.62
N PRO A 11 -3.73 -8.90 -0.49
CA PRO A 11 -3.53 -8.35 -1.83
C PRO A 11 -4.14 -6.96 -1.99
N PHE A 12 -3.40 -6.03 -2.60
CA PHE A 12 -3.85 -4.63 -2.78
C PHE A 12 -5.15 -4.54 -3.58
N THR A 13 -5.28 -5.35 -4.64
CA THR A 13 -6.46 -5.40 -5.51
C THR A 13 -7.68 -6.02 -4.83
N ALA A 14 -7.50 -6.80 -3.76
CA ALA A 14 -8.59 -7.42 -3.01
C ALA A 14 -9.19 -6.46 -1.96
N ILE A 15 -8.58 -5.30 -1.72
CA ILE A 15 -9.08 -4.30 -0.78
C ILE A 15 -10.27 -3.58 -1.41
N VAL A 16 -11.43 -3.66 -0.78
CA VAL A 16 -12.66 -3.01 -1.26
C VAL A 16 -12.73 -1.57 -0.74
N GLY A 17 -13.13 -0.63 -1.61
CA GLY A 17 -13.22 0.79 -1.30
C GLY A 17 -11.86 1.47 -1.10
N GLN A 18 -11.85 2.60 -0.37
CA GLN A 18 -10.66 3.42 -0.13
C GLN A 18 -10.04 4.00 -1.42
N GLU A 19 -10.89 4.33 -2.41
CA GLU A 19 -10.44 4.72 -3.75
C GLU A 19 -9.54 5.97 -3.75
N ASP A 20 -9.86 6.98 -2.93
CA ASP A 20 -9.03 8.18 -2.79
C ASP A 20 -7.65 7.84 -2.21
N MET A 21 -7.60 6.97 -1.21
CA MET A 21 -6.36 6.52 -0.58
C MET A 21 -5.51 5.70 -1.54
N LYS A 22 -6.12 4.74 -2.26
CA LYS A 22 -5.44 3.95 -3.29
C LYS A 22 -4.87 4.85 -4.37
N THR A 23 -5.67 5.80 -4.86
CA THR A 23 -5.27 6.75 -5.90
C THR A 23 -4.11 7.62 -5.43
N ALA A 24 -4.21 8.22 -4.24
CA ALA A 24 -3.14 9.06 -3.68
C ALA A 24 -1.83 8.28 -3.54
N LEU A 25 -1.89 7.02 -3.06
CA LEU A 25 -0.71 6.17 -2.92
C LEU A 25 -0.11 5.78 -4.28
N ILE A 26 -0.93 5.39 -5.26
CA ILE A 26 -0.46 5.05 -6.61
C ILE A 26 0.20 6.25 -7.27
N LEU A 27 -0.42 7.44 -7.18
CA LEU A 27 0.16 8.67 -7.72
C LEU A 27 1.50 9.00 -7.05
N ASN A 28 1.61 8.81 -5.75
CA ASN A 28 2.86 9.04 -5.02
C ASN A 28 3.98 8.08 -5.45
N VAL A 29 3.65 6.83 -5.74
CA VAL A 29 4.60 5.85 -6.29
C VAL A 29 5.04 6.26 -7.70
N ILE A 30 4.10 6.70 -8.55
CA ILE A 30 4.40 7.12 -9.93
C ILE A 30 5.27 8.38 -9.94
N ASN A 31 4.95 9.36 -9.09
CA ASN A 31 5.68 10.61 -8.98
C ASN A 31 5.94 10.99 -7.51
N PRO A 32 7.11 10.60 -6.97
CA PRO A 32 7.49 10.94 -5.60
C PRO A 32 7.62 12.45 -5.33
N ARG A 33 7.72 13.30 -6.37
CA ARG A 33 7.79 14.77 -6.19
C ARG A 33 6.47 15.38 -5.70
N ILE A 34 5.37 14.62 -5.74
CA ILE A 34 4.10 14.99 -5.09
C ILE A 34 4.29 15.16 -3.57
N GLY A 35 5.34 14.55 -2.99
CA GLY A 35 5.66 14.65 -1.57
C GLY A 35 5.24 13.37 -0.85
N GLY A 36 4.43 13.50 0.20
CA GLY A 36 3.91 12.35 0.96
C GLY A 36 2.39 12.40 1.07
N VAL A 37 1.78 11.25 1.38
CA VAL A 37 0.32 11.13 1.55
C VAL A 37 -0.01 11.06 3.04
N LEU A 38 -0.79 12.02 3.55
CA LEU A 38 -1.32 11.98 4.91
C LEU A 38 -2.68 11.28 4.93
N ILE A 39 -2.76 10.14 5.62
CA ILE A 39 -3.97 9.32 5.67
C ILE A 39 -4.54 9.36 7.08
N ARG A 40 -5.74 9.95 7.24
CA ARG A 40 -6.48 9.99 8.51
C ARG A 40 -7.68 9.04 8.51
N GLY A 41 -8.09 8.61 9.70
CA GLY A 41 -9.34 7.86 9.91
C GLY A 41 -9.31 7.03 11.18
N GLU A 42 -10.42 6.37 11.49
CA GLU A 42 -10.60 5.53 12.69
C GLU A 42 -9.68 4.29 12.74
N ARG A 43 -9.43 3.78 13.95
CA ARG A 43 -8.73 2.49 14.13
C ARG A 43 -9.54 1.37 13.46
N GLY A 44 -8.85 0.40 12.85
CA GLY A 44 -9.51 -0.76 12.21
C GLY A 44 -9.93 -0.57 10.75
N THR A 45 -9.65 0.58 10.14
CA THR A 45 -9.99 0.90 8.73
C THR A 45 -8.97 0.36 7.70
N ALA A 46 -8.09 -0.58 8.09
CA ALA A 46 -7.09 -1.19 7.22
C ALA A 46 -6.07 -0.24 6.54
N LYS A 47 -5.92 1.01 7.01
CA LYS A 47 -4.97 1.99 6.44
C LYS A 47 -3.55 1.44 6.26
N SER A 48 -2.98 0.85 7.30
CA SER A 48 -1.63 0.28 7.24
C SER A 48 -1.58 -0.99 6.37
N THR A 49 -2.68 -1.72 6.23
CA THR A 49 -2.79 -2.89 5.36
C THR A 49 -2.65 -2.49 3.89
N VAL A 50 -3.34 -1.43 3.45
CA VAL A 50 -3.25 -0.95 2.05
C VAL A 50 -1.83 -0.53 1.70
N VAL A 51 -1.15 0.20 2.59
CA VAL A 51 0.23 0.65 2.37
C VAL A 51 1.19 -0.53 2.23
N ARG A 52 1.08 -1.54 3.11
CA ARG A 52 1.90 -2.75 3.03
C ARG A 52 1.60 -3.56 1.77
N ALA A 53 0.32 -3.65 1.40
CA ALA A 53 -0.12 -4.34 0.20
C ALA A 53 0.45 -3.70 -1.07
N LEU A 54 0.46 -2.37 -1.14
CA LEU A 54 1.07 -1.66 -2.25
C LEU A 54 2.59 -1.85 -2.28
N ALA A 55 3.27 -1.72 -1.14
CA ALA A 55 4.72 -1.92 -1.05
C ALA A 55 5.16 -3.30 -1.54
N ARG A 56 4.32 -4.34 -1.37
CA ARG A 56 4.59 -5.69 -1.87
C ARG A 56 4.50 -5.81 -3.39
N LEU A 57 3.79 -4.91 -4.06
CA LEU A 57 3.71 -4.90 -5.53
C LEU A 57 4.89 -4.19 -6.19
N LEU A 58 5.65 -3.40 -5.43
CA LEU A 58 6.78 -2.64 -5.95
C LEU A 58 8.03 -3.52 -6.04
N PRO A 59 8.92 -3.26 -7.00
CA PRO A 59 10.23 -3.90 -7.03
C PRO A 59 11.01 -3.55 -5.74
N PRO A 60 11.95 -4.42 -5.33
CA PRO A 60 12.85 -4.08 -4.23
C PRO A 60 13.60 -2.79 -4.54
N ILE A 61 13.80 -1.96 -3.51
CA ILE A 61 14.63 -0.76 -3.61
C ILE A 61 16.05 -1.22 -3.91
N GLN A 62 16.67 -0.62 -4.94
CA GLN A 62 18.08 -0.83 -5.29
C GLN A 62 18.99 0.00 -4.39
#